data_AF-A0A958J741-F1
#
_entry.id   AF-A0A958J741-F1
#
_cell.length_a   1.000
_cell.length_b   1.000
_cell.length_c   1.000
_cell.angle_alpha   90.00
_cell.angle_beta   90.00
_cell.angle_gamma   90.00
#
_symmetry.space_group_name_H-M   'P 1'
#
loop_
_entity.id
_entity.type
_entity.pdbx_description
1 polymer ?
#
loop_
_entity_poly.entity_id
_entity_poly.type
_entity_poly.pdbx_seq_one_letter_code
_entity_poly.pdbx_strand_id
1 'polypeptide(L)'
;MKATINKLLEYSTREYDIFFHLPRRLRLKGAGAVFFFYLSIVCLSHLALRPFLNGRAEADSFLLQLYAGFLVVAVVSILPILFPPFRRYRWVVMYLSFFWGLLLALFYAVSINQVLMDQPVGVTVKVVWATGFLAIVLGLTLYASVLKAVVAEKSLMEAEIQVARRIQIQLVPELEQDDELCQIYGKSLPAREVGGDFFDVVRLSETRMAVAIGDVSGHNIAAGLLMAILKGAFRTELQYTTNLEHLARSLNRTILENSDKQMFVSFMCGIFDFGENSLTMVNAGHLPLLQYRAQKGEAVQWNPAGMAFGLSKSAKYQLQKTFYKTDDVFLFITDGLEESANPAGEEYGLERIQQF
;
A
#
# COMPACT_ATOMS: atom_id res chain seq x y z
N MET A 1 4.97 -14.27 28.28
CA MET A 1 4.03 -13.83 27.23
C MET A 1 4.51 -12.57 26.47
N LYS A 2 4.73 -11.43 27.15
CA LYS A 2 5.11 -10.12 26.53
C LYS A 2 6.43 -10.13 25.73
N ALA A 3 7.44 -10.86 26.21
CA ALA A 3 8.75 -10.99 25.53
C ALA A 3 8.70 -11.84 24.25
N THR A 4 7.69 -12.69 24.09
CA THR A 4 7.55 -13.63 22.97
C THR A 4 6.99 -12.94 21.72
N ILE A 5 6.09 -11.97 21.91
CA ILE A 5 5.41 -11.24 20.82
C ILE A 5 6.35 -10.28 20.07
N ASN A 6 7.33 -9.70 20.77
CA ASN A 6 8.22 -8.70 20.18
C ASN A 6 9.23 -9.29 19.17
N LYS A 7 9.52 -10.60 19.23
CA LYS A 7 10.46 -11.26 18.30
C LYS A 7 9.86 -11.53 16.91
N LEU A 8 8.54 -11.52 16.75
CA LEU A 8 7.86 -11.83 15.48
C LEU A 8 7.71 -10.60 14.56
N LEU A 9 7.89 -9.37 15.09
CA LEU A 9 7.56 -8.13 14.40
C LEU A 9 8.68 -7.54 13.52
N GLU A 10 9.90 -8.05 13.60
CA GLU A 10 11.07 -7.51 12.89
C GLU A 10 11.17 -7.91 11.40
N TYR A 11 10.27 -8.76 10.88
CA TYR A 11 10.46 -9.42 9.58
C TYR A 11 9.73 -8.80 8.36
N SER A 12 8.80 -7.85 8.56
CA SER A 12 7.93 -7.37 7.47
C SER A 12 8.16 -5.88 7.19
N THR A 13 8.93 -5.54 6.14
CA THR A 13 8.73 -4.31 5.33
C THR A 13 9.81 -4.16 4.24
N ARG A 14 9.40 -4.18 2.96
CA ARG A 14 10.15 -3.57 1.85
C ARG A 14 9.19 -3.09 0.76
N GLU A 15 9.34 -1.83 0.35
CA GLU A 15 8.59 -1.16 -0.72
C GLU A 15 9.53 -0.45 -1.72
N TYR A 16 9.03 -0.08 -2.91
CA TYR A 16 9.23 1.20 -3.66
C TYR A 16 9.17 1.06 -5.21
N ASP A 17 8.24 1.77 -5.89
CA ASP A 17 8.47 2.51 -7.16
C ASP A 17 7.27 3.44 -7.53
N ILE A 18 7.40 4.76 -7.36
CA ILE A 18 6.27 5.73 -7.31
C ILE A 18 5.87 6.32 -8.69
N PHE A 19 6.78 6.34 -9.67
CA PHE A 19 6.58 7.11 -10.92
C PHE A 19 5.54 6.51 -11.89
N PHE A 20 5.27 5.20 -11.82
CA PHE A 20 4.38 4.51 -12.77
C PHE A 20 2.92 4.42 -12.33
N HIS A 21 2.61 4.82 -11.09
CA HIS A 21 1.24 5.03 -10.63
C HIS A 21 0.66 6.36 -11.13
N LEU A 22 1.47 7.23 -11.76
CA LEU A 22 0.99 8.49 -12.33
C LEU A 22 0.05 8.27 -13.53
N PRO A 23 -1.03 9.07 -13.65
CA PRO A 23 -1.97 9.03 -14.76
C PRO A 23 -1.25 9.15 -16.10
N ARG A 24 -1.72 8.43 -17.13
CA ARG A 24 -1.13 8.43 -18.49
C ARG A 24 -0.94 9.84 -19.05
N ARG A 25 -1.82 10.79 -18.69
CA ARG A 25 -1.75 12.20 -19.08
C ARG A 25 -0.51 12.92 -18.54
N LEU A 26 -0.11 12.69 -17.29
CA LEU A 26 1.10 13.33 -16.72
C LEU A 26 2.38 12.74 -17.32
N ARG A 27 2.40 11.43 -17.59
CA ARG A 27 3.52 10.77 -18.27
C ARG A 27 3.73 11.30 -19.70
N LEU A 28 2.65 11.54 -20.43
CA LEU A 28 2.68 12.17 -21.76
C LEU A 28 3.18 13.62 -21.70
N LYS A 29 2.80 14.40 -20.67
CA LYS A 29 3.32 15.76 -20.46
C LYS A 29 4.84 15.75 -20.21
N GLY A 30 5.35 14.80 -19.42
CA GLY A 30 6.79 14.64 -19.19
C GLY A 30 7.56 14.28 -20.46
N ALA A 31 7.07 13.31 -21.25
CA ALA A 31 7.66 12.96 -22.53
C ALA A 31 7.63 14.13 -23.54
N GLY A 32 6.52 14.87 -23.57
CA GLY A 32 6.36 16.06 -24.41
C GLY A 32 7.36 17.15 -24.05
N ALA A 33 7.60 17.41 -22.76
CA ALA A 33 8.58 18.40 -22.32
C ALA A 33 10.00 18.08 -22.83
N VAL A 34 10.42 16.81 -22.75
CA VAL A 34 11.72 16.36 -23.27
C VAL A 34 11.79 16.51 -24.79
N PHE A 35 10.73 16.16 -25.51
CA PHE A 35 10.68 16.30 -26.97
C PHE A 35 10.79 17.76 -27.43
N PHE A 36 9.96 18.65 -26.88
CA PHE A 36 9.95 20.07 -27.23
C PHE A 36 11.25 20.76 -26.86
N PHE A 37 11.93 20.30 -25.79
CA PHE A 37 13.24 20.77 -25.42
C PHE A 37 14.28 20.53 -26.53
N TYR A 38 14.45 19.29 -27.01
CA TYR A 38 15.39 19.00 -28.10
C TYR A 38 14.99 19.66 -29.42
N LEU A 39 13.68 19.73 -29.71
CA LEU A 39 13.17 20.42 -30.91
C LEU A 39 13.53 21.92 -30.90
N SER A 40 13.47 22.57 -29.74
CA SER A 40 13.85 23.98 -29.60
C SER A 40 15.32 24.23 -29.94
N ILE A 41 16.23 23.33 -29.52
CA ILE A 41 17.66 23.40 -29.83
C ILE A 41 17.89 23.26 -31.34
N VAL A 42 17.19 22.34 -31.99
CA VAL A 42 17.25 22.14 -33.44
C VAL A 42 16.76 23.38 -34.20
N CYS A 43 15.60 23.94 -33.82
CA CYS A 43 15.07 25.14 -34.47
C CYS A 43 15.96 26.38 -34.29
N LEU A 44 16.48 26.59 -33.08
CA LEU A 44 17.35 27.73 -32.78
C LEU A 44 18.70 27.62 -33.47
N SER A 45 19.30 26.42 -33.48
CA SER A 45 20.56 26.18 -34.21
C SER A 45 20.38 26.37 -35.73
N HIS A 46 19.25 25.95 -36.31
CA HIS A 46 18.94 26.22 -37.72
C HIS A 46 18.85 27.71 -38.03
N LEU A 47 18.07 28.46 -37.25
CA LEU A 47 17.87 29.89 -37.47
C LEU A 47 19.19 30.67 -37.36
N ALA A 48 20.05 30.26 -36.41
CA ALA A 48 21.30 30.92 -36.12
C ALA A 48 22.42 30.58 -37.15
N LEU A 49 22.51 29.34 -37.60
CA LEU A 49 23.63 28.88 -38.44
C LEU A 49 23.37 29.07 -39.94
N ARG A 50 22.11 28.95 -40.39
CA ARG A 50 21.77 28.97 -41.82
C ARG A 50 22.25 30.23 -42.57
N PRO A 51 22.14 31.47 -42.05
CA PRO A 51 22.62 32.66 -42.74
C PRO A 51 24.13 32.65 -43.00
N PHE A 52 24.91 32.00 -42.13
CA PHE A 52 26.37 31.94 -42.19
C PHE A 52 26.90 30.77 -43.04
N LEU A 53 26.07 29.74 -43.21
CA LEU A 53 26.40 28.55 -43.95
C LEU A 53 25.92 28.62 -45.42
N ASN A 54 25.00 29.52 -45.76
CA ASN A 54 24.55 29.75 -47.13
C ASN A 54 25.73 30.05 -48.08
N GLY A 55 25.85 29.27 -49.16
CA GLY A 55 26.90 29.42 -50.17
C GLY A 55 28.12 28.51 -49.98
N ARG A 56 28.20 27.73 -48.90
CA ARG A 56 29.23 26.68 -48.73
C ARG A 56 28.68 25.32 -49.16
N ALA A 57 29.42 24.58 -49.99
CA ALA A 57 28.99 23.28 -50.50
C ALA A 57 28.74 22.23 -49.40
N GLU A 58 29.39 22.36 -48.24
CA GLU A 58 29.32 21.39 -47.13
C GLU A 58 28.25 21.73 -46.08
N ALA A 59 27.63 22.91 -46.19
CA ALA A 59 26.68 23.45 -45.20
C ALA A 59 25.48 22.56 -44.91
N ASP A 60 24.83 22.07 -45.96
CA ASP A 60 23.61 21.28 -45.84
C ASP A 60 23.88 19.92 -45.19
N SER A 61 25.03 19.32 -45.52
CA SER A 61 25.47 18.05 -44.92
C SER A 61 25.76 18.19 -43.42
N PHE A 62 26.39 19.30 -43.02
CA PHE A 62 26.70 19.61 -41.63
C PHE A 62 25.43 19.84 -40.79
N LEU A 63 24.49 20.64 -41.30
CA LEU A 63 23.21 20.89 -40.63
C LEU A 63 22.38 19.60 -40.49
N LEU A 64 22.38 18.75 -41.52
CA LEU A 64 21.68 17.48 -41.48
C LEU A 64 22.23 16.55 -40.38
N GLN A 65 23.57 16.47 -40.25
CA GLN A 65 24.21 15.68 -39.19
C GLN A 65 23.92 16.22 -37.78
N LEU A 66 23.90 17.55 -37.62
CA LEU A 66 23.53 18.21 -36.37
C LEU A 66 22.09 17.87 -35.95
N TYR A 67 21.13 17.99 -36.87
CA TYR A 67 19.72 17.72 -36.57
C TYR A 67 19.46 16.24 -36.30
N ALA A 68 20.05 15.36 -37.10
CA ALA A 68 19.95 13.93 -36.89
C ALA A 68 20.48 13.51 -35.50
N GLY A 69 21.61 14.08 -35.07
CA GLY A 69 22.19 13.80 -33.75
C GLY A 69 21.24 14.14 -32.60
N PHE A 70 20.68 15.34 -32.57
CA PHE A 70 19.75 15.75 -31.51
C PHE A 70 18.41 15.02 -31.57
N LEU A 71 17.92 14.69 -32.77
CA LEU A 71 16.72 13.87 -32.94
C LEU A 71 16.90 12.47 -32.32
N VAL A 72 18.04 11.82 -32.58
CA VAL A 72 18.34 10.49 -32.00
C VAL A 72 18.38 10.56 -30.48
N VAL A 73 19.06 11.58 -29.92
CA VAL A 73 19.11 11.77 -28.46
C VAL A 73 17.71 11.99 -27.87
N ALA A 74 16.85 12.76 -28.54
CA ALA A 74 15.47 12.98 -28.11
C ALA A 74 14.66 11.68 -28.08
N VAL A 75 14.73 10.88 -29.17
CA VAL A 75 14.01 9.62 -29.29
C VAL A 75 14.47 8.61 -28.23
N VAL A 76 15.79 8.46 -28.04
CA VAL A 76 16.37 7.55 -27.04
C VAL A 76 15.98 7.96 -25.62
N SER A 77 15.88 9.26 -25.33
CA SER A 77 15.48 9.77 -24.01
C SER A 77 13.99 9.51 -23.70
N ILE A 78 13.14 9.42 -24.72
CA ILE A 78 11.69 9.25 -24.57
C ILE A 78 11.28 7.77 -24.53
N LEU A 79 12.06 6.89 -25.18
CA LEU A 79 11.83 5.44 -25.27
C LEU A 79 11.50 4.77 -23.92
N PRO A 80 12.27 4.99 -22.83
CA PRO A 80 11.99 4.39 -21.51
C PRO A 80 10.72 4.92 -20.83
N ILE A 81 10.25 6.11 -21.24
CA ILE A 81 9.03 6.74 -20.69
C ILE A 81 7.80 6.12 -21.32
N LEU A 82 7.85 5.82 -22.62
CA LEU A 82 6.73 5.28 -23.39
C LEU A 82 6.63 3.74 -23.36
N PHE A 83 7.77 3.03 -23.33
CA PHE A 83 7.80 1.57 -23.49
C PHE A 83 8.08 0.81 -22.19
N PRO A 84 7.20 -0.14 -21.78
CA PRO A 84 7.36 -0.94 -20.57
C PRO A 84 8.66 -1.75 -20.40
N PRO A 85 9.21 -2.43 -21.43
CA PRO A 85 10.35 -3.33 -21.24
C PRO A 85 11.65 -2.60 -20.88
N PHE A 86 11.77 -1.31 -21.21
CA PHE A 86 12.98 -0.50 -20.94
C PHE A 86 12.93 0.25 -19.59
N ARG A 87 11.86 0.09 -18.80
CA ARG A 87 11.65 0.83 -17.54
C ARG A 87 12.71 0.58 -16.47
N ARG A 88 13.33 -0.61 -16.47
CA ARG A 88 14.39 -0.98 -15.50
C ARG A 88 15.66 -0.15 -15.67
N TYR A 89 15.96 0.30 -16.89
CA TYR A 89 17.18 1.04 -17.23
C TYR A 89 16.94 2.54 -17.44
N ARG A 90 15.75 3.05 -17.10
CA ARG A 90 15.28 4.41 -17.45
C ARG A 90 16.27 5.52 -17.06
N TRP A 91 16.79 5.46 -15.83
CA TRP A 91 17.69 6.47 -15.30
C TRP A 91 19.03 6.42 -16.01
N VAL A 92 19.56 5.21 -16.22
CA VAL A 92 20.80 4.99 -16.94
C VAL A 92 20.69 5.52 -18.38
N VAL A 93 19.60 5.20 -19.08
CA VAL A 93 19.37 5.66 -20.46
C VAL A 93 19.22 7.18 -20.53
N MET A 94 18.50 7.79 -19.58
CA MET A 94 18.28 9.24 -19.56
C MET A 94 19.56 10.02 -19.22
N TYR A 95 20.37 9.54 -18.29
CA TYR A 95 21.67 10.15 -17.98
C TYR A 95 22.67 9.97 -19.13
N LEU A 96 22.70 8.79 -19.76
CA LEU A 96 23.57 8.53 -20.91
C LEU A 96 23.17 9.37 -22.13
N SER A 97 21.87 9.50 -22.43
CA SER A 97 21.40 10.31 -23.53
C SER A 97 21.69 11.80 -23.30
N PHE A 98 21.52 12.28 -22.07
CA PHE A 98 21.90 13.65 -21.70
C PHE A 98 23.41 13.89 -21.84
N PHE A 99 24.24 12.97 -21.32
CA PHE A 99 25.69 13.05 -21.45
C PHE A 99 26.14 13.04 -22.92
N TRP A 100 25.53 12.20 -23.75
CA TRP A 100 25.80 12.13 -25.18
C TRP A 100 25.36 13.40 -25.93
N GLY A 101 24.22 13.98 -25.56
CA GLY A 101 23.75 15.26 -26.08
C GLY A 101 24.71 16.42 -25.77
N LEU A 102 25.29 16.44 -24.55
CA LEU A 102 26.30 17.42 -24.16
C LEU A 102 27.59 17.26 -24.98
N LEU A 103 28.06 16.03 -25.18
CA LEU A 103 29.24 15.74 -26.00
C LEU A 103 29.05 16.15 -27.46
N LEU A 104 27.89 15.86 -28.05
CA LEU A 104 27.55 16.30 -29.39
C LEU A 104 27.54 17.83 -29.48
N ALA A 105 26.92 18.51 -28.52
CA ALA A 105 26.91 19.96 -28.48
C ALA A 105 28.35 20.53 -28.43
N LEU A 106 29.21 19.98 -27.57
CA LEU A 106 30.62 20.39 -27.45
C LEU A 106 31.42 20.12 -28.73
N PHE A 107 31.24 18.95 -29.35
CA PHE A 107 31.90 18.61 -30.61
C PHE A 107 31.55 19.61 -31.71
N TYR A 108 30.26 19.90 -31.88
CA TYR A 108 29.82 20.89 -32.86
C TYR A 108 30.25 22.32 -32.49
N ALA A 109 30.39 22.65 -31.20
CA ALA A 109 30.96 23.92 -30.75
C ALA A 109 32.36 24.16 -31.33
N VAL A 110 33.22 23.15 -31.21
CA VAL A 110 34.60 23.19 -31.66
C VAL A 110 34.65 23.24 -33.19
N SER A 111 33.87 22.40 -33.86
CA SER A 111 33.82 22.35 -35.33
C SER A 111 33.34 23.66 -35.95
N ILE A 112 32.31 24.30 -35.37
CA ILE A 112 31.83 25.61 -35.83
C ILE A 112 32.89 26.70 -35.61
N ASN A 113 33.58 26.69 -34.46
CA ASN A 113 34.62 27.66 -34.16
C ASN A 113 35.82 27.56 -35.13
N GLN A 114 36.17 26.35 -35.59
CA GLN A 114 37.23 26.15 -36.59
C GLN A 114 36.84 26.66 -37.99
N VAL A 115 35.57 26.52 -38.39
CA VAL A 115 35.08 26.84 -39.75
C VAL A 115 34.83 28.35 -39.97
N LEU A 116 34.70 29.13 -38.90
CA LEU A 116 34.19 30.52 -38.91
C LEU A 116 35.17 31.57 -38.35
N MET A 117 36.48 31.29 -38.35
CA MET A 117 37.54 32.15 -37.79
C MET A 117 37.59 33.61 -38.30
N ASP A 118 37.05 33.93 -39.49
CA ASP A 118 37.21 35.25 -40.15
C ASP A 118 35.95 36.16 -40.16
N GLN A 119 34.93 35.87 -39.36
CA GLN A 119 33.68 36.67 -39.31
C GLN A 119 33.24 36.92 -37.85
N PRO A 120 32.40 37.93 -37.55
CA PRO A 120 31.89 38.23 -36.20
C PRO A 120 30.87 37.18 -35.70
N VAL A 121 31.26 35.92 -35.76
CA VAL A 121 30.46 34.71 -35.53
C VAL A 121 30.35 34.40 -34.03
N GLY A 122 31.22 35.00 -33.23
CA GLY A 122 31.20 34.88 -31.78
C GLY A 122 29.87 35.30 -31.16
N VAL A 123 29.14 36.26 -31.73
CA VAL A 123 27.86 36.72 -31.16
C VAL A 123 26.75 35.68 -31.40
N THR A 124 26.59 35.20 -32.62
CA THR A 124 25.54 34.22 -32.98
C THR A 124 25.72 32.90 -32.24
N VAL A 125 26.96 32.40 -32.16
CA VAL A 125 27.27 31.17 -31.41
C VAL A 125 26.97 31.37 -29.92
N LYS A 126 27.39 32.48 -29.31
CA LYS A 126 27.07 32.81 -27.91
C LYS A 126 25.56 32.86 -27.65
N VAL A 127 24.75 33.38 -28.58
CA VAL A 127 23.28 33.43 -28.47
C VAL A 127 22.66 32.03 -28.51
N VAL A 128 23.14 31.12 -29.36
CA VAL A 128 22.67 29.73 -29.39
C VAL A 128 22.99 29.00 -28.10
N TRP A 129 24.21 29.19 -27.55
CA TRP A 129 24.59 28.62 -26.27
C TRP A 129 23.78 29.18 -25.10
N ALA A 130 23.57 30.49 -25.07
CA ALA A 130 22.78 31.15 -24.03
C ALA A 130 21.32 30.68 -24.05
N THR A 131 20.72 30.51 -25.24
CA THR A 131 19.35 30.04 -25.38
C THR A 131 19.20 28.56 -25.06
N GLY A 132 20.15 27.71 -25.45
CA GLY A 132 20.20 26.30 -25.05
C GLY A 132 20.37 26.11 -23.54
N PHE A 133 21.27 26.88 -22.92
CA PHE A 133 21.45 26.89 -21.46
C PHE A 133 20.18 27.36 -20.74
N LEU A 134 19.54 28.43 -21.21
CA LEU A 134 18.28 28.92 -20.66
C LEU A 134 17.17 27.87 -20.78
N ALA A 135 17.07 27.16 -21.90
CA ALA A 135 16.11 26.08 -22.10
C ALA A 135 16.34 24.92 -21.11
N ILE A 136 17.61 24.58 -20.81
CA ILE A 136 17.94 23.54 -19.82
C ILE A 136 17.50 23.97 -18.43
N VAL A 137 17.84 25.20 -18.02
CA VAL A 137 17.44 25.75 -16.72
C VAL A 137 15.91 25.79 -16.60
N LEU A 138 15.21 26.20 -17.65
CA LEU A 138 13.75 26.24 -17.67
C LEU A 138 13.13 24.83 -17.64
N GLY A 139 13.72 23.87 -18.36
CA GLY A 139 13.30 22.47 -18.33
C GLY A 139 13.49 21.83 -16.95
N LEU A 140 14.63 22.07 -16.29
CA LEU A 140 14.92 21.58 -14.94
C LEU A 140 14.00 22.21 -13.90
N THR A 141 13.70 23.51 -14.00
CA THR A 141 12.78 24.18 -13.06
C THR A 141 11.34 23.70 -13.22
N LEU A 142 10.87 23.49 -14.46
CA LEU A 142 9.56 22.87 -14.72
C LEU A 142 9.50 21.41 -14.26
N TYR A 143 10.56 20.63 -14.46
CA TYR A 143 10.62 19.26 -13.96
C TYR A 143 10.60 19.22 -12.42
N ALA A 144 11.38 20.08 -11.78
CA ALA A 144 11.41 20.20 -10.33
C ALA A 144 10.05 20.65 -9.75
N SER A 145 9.33 21.55 -10.43
CA SER A 145 7.99 21.98 -9.97
C SER A 145 6.96 20.87 -10.09
N VAL A 146 6.98 20.09 -11.17
CA VAL A 146 6.13 18.89 -11.32
C VAL A 146 6.45 17.84 -10.27
N LEU A 147 7.73 17.56 -10.02
CA LEU A 147 8.13 16.63 -8.97
C LEU A 147 7.65 17.08 -7.59
N LYS A 148 7.83 18.36 -7.26
CA LYS A 148 7.35 18.91 -5.98
C LYS A 148 5.84 18.75 -5.82
N ALA A 149 5.05 19.00 -6.87
CA ALA A 149 3.61 18.82 -6.83
C ALA A 149 3.21 17.36 -6.58
N VAL A 150 3.87 16.41 -7.28
CA VAL A 150 3.61 14.96 -7.10
C VAL A 150 4.00 14.48 -5.70
N VAL A 151 5.15 14.93 -5.19
CA VAL A 151 5.59 14.58 -3.82
C VAL A 151 4.63 15.17 -2.78
N ALA A 152 4.17 16.41 -2.97
CA ALA A 152 3.22 17.04 -2.06
C ALA A 152 1.88 16.27 -2.03
N GLU A 153 1.34 15.91 -3.19
CA GLU A 153 0.10 15.12 -3.29
C GLU A 153 0.25 13.75 -2.61
N LYS A 154 1.38 13.04 -2.83
CA LYS A 154 1.66 11.77 -2.15
C LYS A 154 1.75 11.95 -0.63
N SER A 155 2.46 12.98 -0.17
CA SER A 155 2.61 13.24 1.27
C SER A 155 1.28 13.56 1.95
N LEU A 156 0.36 14.22 1.23
CA LEU A 156 -0.99 14.48 1.70
C LEU A 156 -1.77 13.16 1.85
N MET A 157 -1.76 12.31 0.81
CA MET A 157 -2.42 10.99 0.86
C MET A 157 -1.85 10.11 1.97
N GLU A 158 -0.53 10.07 2.13
CA GLU A 158 0.12 9.34 3.23
C GLU A 158 -0.34 9.89 4.59
N ALA A 159 -0.43 11.22 4.74
CA ALA A 159 -0.94 11.82 5.97
C ALA A 159 -2.40 11.44 6.26
N GLU A 160 -3.27 11.44 5.25
CA GLU A 160 -4.67 11.01 5.38
C GLU A 160 -4.79 9.54 5.78
N ILE A 161 -3.99 8.66 5.18
CA ILE A 161 -3.94 7.23 5.54
C ILE A 161 -3.44 7.06 6.97
N GLN A 162 -2.42 7.81 7.39
CA GLN A 162 -1.92 7.77 8.77
C GLN A 162 -2.96 8.23 9.79
N VAL A 163 -3.82 9.19 9.44
CA VAL A 163 -4.96 9.58 10.27
C VAL A 163 -5.97 8.43 10.36
N ALA A 164 -6.35 7.82 9.24
CA ALA A 164 -7.26 6.68 9.21
C ALA A 164 -6.73 5.49 10.04
N ARG A 165 -5.44 5.17 9.91
CA ARG A 165 -4.73 4.16 10.71
C ARG A 165 -4.83 4.45 12.19
N ARG A 166 -4.58 5.71 12.59
CA ARG A 166 -4.63 6.11 14.00
C ARG A 166 -6.03 5.92 14.59
N ILE A 167 -7.06 6.30 13.84
CA ILE A 167 -8.46 6.08 14.23
C ILE A 167 -8.73 4.58 14.39
N GLN A 168 -8.27 3.76 13.45
CA GLN A 168 -8.46 2.31 13.51
C GLN A 168 -7.78 1.66 14.73
N ILE A 169 -6.54 2.04 15.02
CA ILE A 169 -5.82 1.53 16.21
C ILE A 169 -6.56 1.92 17.50
N GLN A 170 -7.15 3.12 17.54
CA GLN A 170 -7.98 3.54 18.67
C GLN A 170 -9.29 2.75 18.78
N LEU A 171 -9.81 2.24 17.66
CA LEU A 171 -11.00 1.39 17.67
C LEU A 171 -10.71 -0.01 18.20
N VAL A 172 -9.47 -0.53 18.09
CA VAL A 172 -9.07 -1.86 18.59
C VAL A 172 -7.89 -1.70 19.55
N PRO A 173 -8.12 -1.14 20.76
CA PRO A 173 -7.04 -0.90 21.70
C PRO A 173 -6.47 -2.22 22.23
N GLU A 174 -5.19 -2.20 22.62
CA GLU A 174 -4.63 -3.28 23.42
C GLU A 174 -5.44 -3.43 24.72
N LEU A 175 -5.81 -4.66 25.04
CA LEU A 175 -6.53 -4.99 26.27
C LEU A 175 -5.56 -5.68 27.22
N GLU A 176 -5.42 -5.10 28.41
CA GLU A 176 -4.80 -5.71 29.57
C GLU A 176 -5.74 -5.40 30.74
N GLN A 177 -6.66 -6.33 31.00
CA GLN A 177 -7.67 -6.19 32.05
C GLN A 177 -7.52 -7.35 33.03
N ASP A 178 -7.35 -7.01 34.30
CA ASP A 178 -7.38 -7.93 35.43
C ASP A 178 -8.70 -7.67 36.16
N ASP A 179 -9.70 -8.49 35.86
CA ASP A 179 -11.02 -8.44 36.47
C ASP A 179 -11.11 -9.49 37.58
N GLU A 180 -11.96 -9.29 38.58
CA GLU A 180 -12.16 -10.27 39.66
C GLU A 180 -12.59 -11.64 39.12
N LEU A 181 -13.26 -11.66 37.95
CA LEU A 181 -13.77 -12.89 37.34
C LEU A 181 -12.81 -13.53 36.32
N CYS A 182 -11.94 -12.75 35.68
CA CYS A 182 -11.06 -13.24 34.62
C CYS A 182 -9.93 -12.29 34.27
N GLN A 183 -8.87 -12.85 33.68
CA GLN A 183 -7.77 -12.09 33.10
C GLN A 183 -7.88 -12.06 31.58
N ILE A 184 -7.78 -10.86 31.01
CA ILE A 184 -7.96 -10.65 29.58
C ILE A 184 -6.74 -9.93 29.02
N TYR A 185 -6.13 -10.58 28.03
CA TYR A 185 -5.03 -10.02 27.27
C TYR A 185 -5.41 -10.05 25.79
N GLY A 186 -5.36 -8.89 25.14
CA GLY A 186 -5.67 -8.74 23.73
C GLY A 186 -4.69 -7.80 23.06
N LYS A 187 -4.15 -8.20 21.91
CA LYS A 187 -3.22 -7.40 21.13
C LYS A 187 -3.47 -7.62 19.64
N SER A 188 -3.61 -6.52 18.90
CA SER A 188 -3.70 -6.52 17.43
C SER A 188 -2.52 -5.74 16.88
N LEU A 189 -1.80 -6.34 15.93
CA LEU A 189 -0.61 -5.78 15.32
C LEU A 189 -0.84 -5.73 13.81
N PRO A 190 -1.24 -4.58 13.25
CA PRO A 190 -1.56 -4.50 11.83
C PRO A 190 -0.30 -4.70 10.97
N ALA A 191 -0.36 -5.64 10.03
CA ALA A 191 0.74 -5.95 9.11
C ALA A 191 0.98 -4.85 8.03
N ARG A 192 -0.03 -4.00 7.78
CA ARG A 192 0.00 -2.90 6.79
C ARG A 192 -0.51 -1.58 7.39
N GLU A 193 -0.71 -0.56 6.55
CA GLU A 193 -1.18 0.77 6.96
C GLU A 193 -2.59 0.75 7.58
N VAL A 194 -3.51 -0.13 7.15
CA VAL A 194 -4.85 -0.30 7.73
C VAL A 194 -5.17 -1.82 7.73
N GLY A 195 -5.56 -2.37 8.88
CA GLY A 195 -5.86 -3.80 9.06
C GLY A 195 -7.32 -4.16 8.75
N GLY A 196 -7.64 -5.45 8.60
CA GLY A 196 -9.02 -5.97 8.60
C GLY A 196 -9.45 -6.48 9.98
N ASP A 197 -8.47 -6.90 10.77
CA ASP A 197 -8.64 -7.54 12.06
C ASP A 197 -9.29 -6.62 13.11
N PHE A 198 -10.13 -7.22 13.95
CA PHE A 198 -10.57 -6.60 15.18
C PHE A 198 -10.83 -7.63 16.26
N PHE A 199 -10.78 -7.16 17.49
CA PHE A 199 -11.39 -7.83 18.62
C PHE A 199 -12.09 -6.81 19.52
N ASP A 200 -13.01 -7.30 20.32
CA ASP A 200 -13.71 -6.47 21.31
C ASP A 200 -14.17 -7.30 22.49
N VAL A 201 -14.20 -6.66 23.64
CA VAL A 201 -14.68 -7.26 24.89
C VAL A 201 -15.71 -6.33 25.50
N VAL A 202 -16.89 -6.88 25.79
CA VAL A 202 -18.04 -6.11 26.26
C VAL A 202 -18.62 -6.79 27.50
N ARG A 203 -18.60 -6.11 28.64
CA ARG A 203 -19.32 -6.54 29.84
C ARG A 203 -20.82 -6.41 29.58
N LEU A 204 -21.56 -7.51 29.70
CA LEU A 204 -23.02 -7.55 29.50
C LEU A 204 -23.78 -7.43 30.83
N SER A 205 -23.20 -7.98 31.91
CA SER A 205 -23.72 -7.88 33.27
C SER A 205 -22.59 -8.16 34.29
N GLU A 206 -22.92 -8.18 35.57
CA GLU A 206 -21.98 -8.59 36.62
C GLU A 206 -21.41 -10.00 36.42
N THR A 207 -22.11 -10.90 35.71
CA THR A 207 -21.67 -12.28 35.52
C THR A 207 -21.52 -12.68 34.05
N ARG A 208 -21.71 -11.75 33.10
CA ARG A 208 -21.65 -12.04 31.67
C ARG A 208 -20.76 -11.10 30.91
N MET A 209 -20.02 -11.66 29.96
CA MET A 209 -19.11 -10.93 29.10
C MET A 209 -19.11 -11.51 27.69
N ALA A 210 -19.20 -10.64 26.69
CA ALA A 210 -19.02 -11.00 25.29
C ALA A 210 -17.57 -10.73 24.88
N VAL A 211 -16.97 -11.69 24.19
CA VAL A 211 -15.67 -11.58 23.53
C VAL A 211 -15.88 -11.88 22.05
N ALA A 212 -15.39 -11.01 21.19
CA ALA A 212 -15.47 -11.19 19.76
C ALA A 212 -14.13 -10.92 19.08
N ILE A 213 -13.87 -11.66 18.02
CA ILE A 213 -12.75 -11.48 17.10
C ILE A 213 -13.25 -11.62 15.68
N GLY A 214 -12.62 -10.94 14.73
CA GLY A 214 -12.89 -11.16 13.33
C GLY A 214 -11.84 -10.54 12.44
N ASP A 215 -11.86 -10.97 11.19
CA ASP A 215 -11.00 -10.44 10.13
C ASP A 215 -11.82 -10.20 8.85
N VAL A 216 -11.62 -9.01 8.28
CA VAL A 216 -12.28 -8.55 7.06
C VAL A 216 -11.39 -8.90 5.88
N SER A 217 -11.96 -9.58 4.88
CA SER A 217 -11.23 -9.94 3.67
C SER A 217 -10.68 -8.70 2.97
N GLY A 218 -9.35 -8.60 2.89
CA GLY A 218 -8.65 -7.48 2.25
C GLY A 218 -7.91 -6.59 3.24
N HIS A 219 -7.02 -5.74 2.72
CA HIS A 219 -6.06 -4.98 3.54
C HIS A 219 -6.00 -3.51 3.12
N ASN A 220 -7.16 -2.92 2.89
CA ASN A 220 -7.30 -1.55 2.38
C ASN A 220 -8.19 -0.71 3.30
N ILE A 221 -8.33 0.58 2.98
CA ILE A 221 -9.15 1.51 3.76
C ILE A 221 -10.61 1.05 3.86
N ALA A 222 -11.15 0.41 2.81
CA ALA A 222 -12.52 -0.09 2.80
C ALA A 222 -12.71 -1.25 3.81
N ALA A 223 -11.72 -2.14 3.94
CA ALA A 223 -11.73 -3.20 4.95
C ALA A 223 -11.75 -2.61 6.37
N GLY A 224 -10.92 -1.59 6.63
CA GLY A 224 -10.90 -0.89 7.92
C GLY A 224 -12.22 -0.18 8.25
N LEU A 225 -12.89 0.39 7.24
CA LEU A 225 -14.22 1.00 7.41
C LEU A 225 -15.29 -0.06 7.73
N LEU A 226 -15.28 -1.19 7.02
CA LEU A 226 -16.22 -2.28 7.25
C LEU A 226 -16.03 -2.89 8.65
N MET A 227 -14.79 -3.01 9.12
CA MET A 227 -14.46 -3.38 10.50
C MET A 227 -15.09 -2.41 11.51
N ALA A 228 -14.95 -1.09 11.29
CA ALA A 228 -15.53 -0.09 12.17
C ALA A 228 -17.07 -0.18 12.22
N ILE A 229 -17.72 -0.39 11.07
CA ILE A 229 -19.16 -0.64 10.97
C ILE A 229 -19.55 -1.89 11.75
N LEU A 230 -18.82 -3.00 11.57
CA LEU A 230 -19.07 -4.24 12.27
C LEU A 230 -18.95 -4.08 13.79
N LYS A 231 -17.88 -3.43 14.26
CA LYS A 231 -17.68 -3.16 15.69
C LYS A 231 -18.81 -2.32 16.28
N GLY A 232 -19.23 -1.26 15.56
CA GLY A 232 -20.36 -0.43 15.97
C GLY A 232 -21.68 -1.22 16.03
N ALA A 233 -21.96 -2.02 15.00
CA ALA A 233 -23.14 -2.87 14.94
C ALA A 233 -23.14 -3.93 16.04
N PHE A 234 -22.00 -4.58 16.29
CA PHE A 234 -21.81 -5.56 17.35
C PHE A 234 -22.13 -4.99 18.73
N ARG A 235 -21.52 -3.85 19.10
CA ARG A 235 -21.80 -3.19 20.38
C ARG A 235 -23.26 -2.75 20.50
N THR A 236 -23.86 -2.29 19.41
CA THR A 236 -25.25 -1.83 19.40
C THR A 236 -26.21 -3.00 19.61
N GLU A 237 -26.06 -4.09 18.86
CA GLU A 237 -26.91 -5.28 18.98
C GLU A 237 -26.81 -5.93 20.36
N LEU A 238 -25.62 -5.94 20.97
CA LEU A 238 -25.42 -6.46 22.33
C LEU A 238 -26.19 -5.69 23.41
N GLN A 239 -26.60 -4.45 23.16
CA GLN A 239 -27.49 -3.71 24.07
C GLN A 239 -28.92 -4.24 24.07
N TYR A 240 -29.34 -4.90 22.98
CA TYR A 240 -30.72 -5.36 22.79
C TYR A 240 -30.87 -6.87 22.93
N THR A 241 -29.84 -7.65 22.63
CA THR A 241 -29.93 -9.11 22.65
C THR A 241 -28.60 -9.79 23.03
N THR A 242 -28.72 -10.85 23.81
CA THR A 242 -27.61 -11.81 24.07
C THR A 242 -27.81 -13.12 23.31
N ASN A 243 -28.81 -13.20 22.43
CA ASN A 243 -29.00 -14.36 21.57
C ASN A 243 -28.00 -14.31 20.41
N LEU A 244 -26.97 -15.17 20.49
CA LEU A 244 -25.88 -15.21 19.51
C LEU A 244 -26.33 -15.54 18.09
N GLU A 245 -27.40 -16.32 17.89
CA GLU A 245 -27.92 -16.61 16.55
C GLU A 245 -28.55 -15.34 15.94
N HIS A 246 -29.34 -14.62 16.73
CA HIS A 246 -29.92 -13.35 16.29
C HIS A 246 -28.83 -12.31 16.00
N LEU A 247 -27.84 -12.20 16.91
CA LEU A 247 -26.68 -11.33 16.75
C LEU A 247 -25.96 -11.63 15.42
N ALA A 248 -25.55 -12.88 15.20
CA ALA A 248 -24.82 -13.27 13.98
C ALA A 248 -25.62 -12.98 12.71
N ARG A 249 -26.93 -13.22 12.71
CA ARG A 249 -27.80 -12.90 11.57
C ARG A 249 -27.93 -11.40 11.33
N SER A 250 -28.04 -10.59 12.38
CA SER A 250 -28.12 -9.14 12.25
C SER A 250 -26.81 -8.58 11.71
N LEU A 251 -25.66 -9.01 12.26
CA LEU A 251 -24.34 -8.60 11.78
C LEU A 251 -24.10 -9.01 10.32
N ASN A 252 -24.45 -10.25 9.94
CA ASN A 252 -24.36 -10.68 8.54
C ASN A 252 -25.17 -9.76 7.60
N ARG A 253 -26.38 -9.36 8.00
CA ARG A 253 -27.19 -8.42 7.23
C ARG A 253 -26.53 -7.05 7.14
N THR A 254 -26.00 -6.52 8.24
CA THR A 254 -25.27 -5.24 8.24
C THR A 254 -24.08 -5.29 7.27
N ILE A 255 -23.29 -6.36 7.29
CA ILE A 255 -22.18 -6.52 6.34
C ILE A 255 -22.71 -6.56 4.90
N LEU A 256 -23.70 -7.41 4.59
CA LEU A 256 -24.29 -7.51 3.26
C LEU A 256 -24.83 -6.20 2.67
N GLU A 257 -25.29 -5.28 3.52
CA GLU A 257 -25.80 -3.97 3.12
C GLU A 257 -24.70 -2.93 2.92
N ASN A 258 -23.52 -3.12 3.53
CA ASN A 258 -22.41 -2.16 3.55
C ASN A 258 -21.16 -2.64 2.80
N SER A 259 -21.14 -3.89 2.31
CA SER A 259 -20.01 -4.48 1.60
C SER A 259 -20.27 -4.61 0.10
N ASP A 260 -19.24 -4.37 -0.73
CA ASP A 260 -19.25 -4.82 -2.12
C ASP A 260 -19.34 -6.35 -2.21
N LYS A 261 -19.85 -6.89 -3.33
CA LYS A 261 -20.08 -8.35 -3.54
C LYS A 261 -18.84 -9.26 -3.36
N GLN A 262 -17.66 -8.69 -3.19
CA GLN A 262 -16.39 -9.42 -3.05
C GLN A 262 -15.79 -9.37 -1.63
N MET A 263 -16.37 -8.60 -0.71
CA MET A 263 -15.88 -8.54 0.67
C MET A 263 -16.71 -9.43 1.58
N PHE A 264 -16.02 -10.15 2.47
CA PHE A 264 -16.62 -10.95 3.53
C PHE A 264 -15.87 -10.72 4.83
N VAL A 265 -16.49 -11.12 5.94
CA VAL A 265 -15.88 -11.01 7.27
C VAL A 265 -15.95 -12.36 7.95
N SER A 266 -14.79 -12.88 8.32
CA SER A 266 -14.70 -14.01 9.24
C SER A 266 -14.90 -13.47 10.66
N PHE A 267 -15.74 -14.11 11.46
CA PHE A 267 -16.08 -13.62 12.79
C PHE A 267 -16.35 -14.75 13.78
N MET A 268 -15.86 -14.61 15.00
CA MET A 268 -16.15 -15.50 16.11
C MET A 268 -16.55 -14.69 17.33
N CYS A 269 -17.62 -15.11 18.00
CA CYS A 269 -18.09 -14.48 19.22
C CYS A 269 -18.45 -15.54 20.26
N GLY A 270 -18.06 -15.27 21.49
CA GLY A 270 -18.41 -16.05 22.67
C GLY A 270 -19.01 -15.17 23.77
N ILE A 271 -20.07 -15.65 24.41
CA ILE A 271 -20.61 -15.08 25.64
C ILE A 271 -20.23 -16.00 26.80
N PHE A 272 -19.36 -15.49 27.66
CA PHE A 272 -19.03 -16.07 28.94
C PHE A 272 -20.15 -15.78 29.94
N ASP A 273 -20.61 -16.82 30.63
CA ASP A 273 -21.44 -16.76 31.83
C ASP A 273 -20.63 -17.32 33.01
N PHE A 274 -20.13 -16.43 33.86
CA PHE A 274 -19.31 -16.77 35.03
C PHE A 274 -20.15 -17.35 36.18
N GLY A 275 -21.47 -17.18 36.16
CA GLY A 275 -22.36 -17.85 37.12
C GLY A 275 -22.50 -19.34 36.83
N GLU A 276 -22.54 -19.69 35.54
CA GLU A 276 -22.64 -21.09 35.07
C GLU A 276 -21.27 -21.73 34.75
N ASN A 277 -20.18 -20.95 34.79
CA ASN A 277 -18.86 -21.32 34.27
C ASN A 277 -18.96 -21.89 32.86
N SER A 278 -19.66 -21.18 31.98
CA SER A 278 -19.94 -21.64 30.63
C SER A 278 -19.65 -20.58 29.57
N LEU A 279 -19.31 -21.06 28.37
CA LEU A 279 -19.11 -20.23 27.20
C LEU A 279 -20.04 -20.74 26.10
N THR A 280 -20.95 -19.87 25.66
CA THR A 280 -21.76 -20.11 24.46
C THR A 280 -21.13 -19.35 23.31
N MET A 281 -20.96 -19.98 22.16
CA MET A 281 -20.21 -19.41 21.04
C MET A 281 -20.88 -19.62 19.70
N VAL A 282 -20.57 -18.73 18.77
CA VAL A 282 -20.95 -18.77 17.36
C VAL A 282 -19.72 -18.48 16.51
N ASN A 283 -19.58 -19.21 15.41
CA ASN A 283 -18.53 -18.98 14.42
C ASN A 283 -19.16 -18.71 13.05
N ALA A 284 -18.73 -17.63 12.42
CA ALA A 284 -19.06 -17.22 11.07
C ALA A 284 -17.80 -17.30 10.20
N GLY A 285 -17.32 -18.52 9.94
CA GLY A 285 -16.20 -18.79 9.04
C GLY A 285 -14.82 -18.31 9.52
N HIS A 286 -14.64 -18.08 10.82
CA HIS A 286 -13.36 -17.75 11.44
C HIS A 286 -12.61 -19.00 11.91
N LEU A 287 -11.38 -18.81 12.39
CA LEU A 287 -10.57 -19.88 12.98
C LEU A 287 -11.24 -20.46 14.24
N PRO A 288 -10.99 -21.75 14.56
CA PRO A 288 -11.51 -22.38 15.77
C PRO A 288 -11.06 -21.68 17.06
N LEU A 289 -11.94 -21.66 18.05
CA LEU A 289 -11.59 -21.26 19.42
C LEU A 289 -10.79 -22.38 20.09
N LEU A 290 -9.69 -22.03 20.75
CA LEU A 290 -8.92 -22.97 21.56
C LEU A 290 -9.28 -22.82 23.04
N GLN A 291 -9.62 -23.92 23.70
CA GLN A 291 -9.80 -24.02 25.16
C GLN A 291 -8.71 -24.93 25.73
N TYR A 292 -7.78 -24.37 26.50
CA TYR A 292 -6.88 -25.15 27.34
C TYR A 292 -7.57 -25.49 28.65
N ARG A 293 -7.64 -26.79 28.96
CA ARG A 293 -8.24 -27.31 30.19
C ARG A 293 -7.15 -27.64 31.19
N ALA A 294 -6.89 -26.73 32.14
CA ALA A 294 -5.74 -26.84 33.04
C ALA A 294 -5.72 -28.14 33.85
N GLN A 295 -6.88 -28.58 34.33
CA GLN A 295 -6.97 -29.81 35.13
C GLN A 295 -6.62 -31.09 34.36
N LYS A 296 -6.74 -31.07 33.03
CA LYS A 296 -6.45 -32.22 32.15
C LYS A 296 -5.13 -32.07 31.41
N GLY A 297 -4.58 -30.85 31.34
CA GLY A 297 -3.41 -30.54 30.52
C GLY A 297 -3.66 -30.75 29.02
N GLU A 298 -4.89 -30.54 28.54
CA GLU A 298 -5.27 -30.74 27.14
C GLU A 298 -5.83 -29.45 26.52
N ALA A 299 -5.56 -29.24 25.22
CA ALA A 299 -6.19 -28.19 24.42
C ALA A 299 -7.31 -28.80 23.55
N VAL A 300 -8.47 -28.16 23.55
CA VAL A 300 -9.65 -28.57 22.77
C VAL A 300 -10.03 -27.46 21.80
N GLN A 301 -10.37 -27.82 20.56
CA GLN A 301 -10.85 -26.88 19.55
C GLN A 301 -12.38 -26.84 19.53
N TRP A 302 -12.94 -25.66 19.39
CA TRP A 302 -14.36 -25.44 19.17
C TRP A 302 -14.58 -24.71 17.85
N ASN A 303 -15.30 -25.37 16.94
CA ASN A 303 -15.58 -24.83 15.61
C ASN A 303 -17.06 -25.05 15.24
N PRO A 304 -17.99 -24.25 15.81
CA PRO A 304 -19.39 -24.28 15.40
C PRO A 304 -19.52 -24.02 13.89
N ALA A 305 -20.39 -24.75 13.19
CA ALA A 305 -20.55 -24.51 11.77
C ALA A 305 -21.26 -23.18 11.48
N GLY A 306 -20.65 -22.34 10.63
CA GLY A 306 -21.27 -21.13 10.13
C GLY A 306 -20.49 -20.50 8.98
N MET A 307 -21.19 -19.74 8.14
CA MET A 307 -20.63 -19.10 6.94
C MET A 307 -20.18 -17.68 7.25
N ALA A 308 -19.04 -17.26 6.67
CA ALA A 308 -18.56 -15.89 6.81
C ALA A 308 -19.62 -14.84 6.44
N PHE A 309 -19.61 -13.73 7.17
CA PHE A 309 -20.54 -12.63 6.93
C PHE A 309 -20.32 -12.01 5.56
N GLY A 310 -21.38 -11.54 4.90
CA GLY A 310 -21.29 -10.94 3.56
C GLY A 310 -21.45 -11.94 2.41
N LEU A 311 -21.39 -13.26 2.66
CA LEU A 311 -21.47 -14.27 1.59
C LEU A 311 -22.89 -14.64 1.19
N SER A 312 -23.82 -14.74 2.15
CA SER A 312 -25.21 -15.15 1.86
C SER A 312 -26.22 -14.60 2.86
N LYS A 313 -27.36 -14.13 2.34
CA LYS A 313 -28.53 -13.71 3.14
C LYS A 313 -29.18 -14.87 3.90
N SER A 314 -29.02 -16.11 3.43
CA SER A 314 -29.60 -17.31 4.03
C SER A 314 -28.61 -18.12 4.86
N ALA A 315 -27.47 -17.52 5.22
CA ALA A 315 -26.48 -18.14 6.10
C ALA A 315 -27.12 -18.59 7.43
N LYS A 316 -26.74 -19.79 7.87
CA LYS A 316 -27.15 -20.38 9.16
C LYS A 316 -25.92 -20.48 10.05
N TYR A 317 -26.14 -20.28 11.34
CA TYR A 317 -25.10 -20.27 12.35
C TYR A 317 -25.44 -21.27 13.44
N GLN A 318 -24.59 -22.26 13.65
CA GLN A 318 -24.73 -23.19 14.77
C GLN A 318 -24.13 -22.57 16.03
N LEU A 319 -24.80 -22.82 17.15
CA LEU A 319 -24.29 -22.48 18.47
C LEU A 319 -23.66 -23.71 19.10
N GLN A 320 -22.53 -23.53 19.79
CA GLN A 320 -21.99 -24.53 20.69
C GLN A 320 -21.84 -23.94 22.08
N LYS A 321 -21.94 -24.79 23.10
CA LYS A 321 -21.73 -24.42 24.50
C LYS A 321 -20.70 -25.36 25.10
N THR A 322 -19.72 -24.79 25.79
CA THR A 322 -18.74 -25.52 26.61
C THR A 322 -18.76 -25.01 28.04
N PHE A 323 -18.23 -25.81 28.95
CA PHE A 323 -18.02 -25.45 30.34
C PHE A 323 -16.53 -25.37 30.63
N TYR A 324 -16.17 -24.55 31.60
CA TYR A 324 -14.79 -24.36 32.03
C TYR A 324 -14.66 -24.44 33.53
N LYS A 325 -13.42 -24.56 33.98
CA LYS A 325 -13.04 -24.49 35.39
C LYS A 325 -12.03 -23.38 35.61
N THR A 326 -11.72 -23.10 36.86
CA THR A 326 -10.62 -22.22 37.24
C THR A 326 -9.34 -22.66 36.54
N ASP A 327 -8.55 -21.68 36.10
CA ASP A 327 -7.30 -21.81 35.35
C ASP A 327 -7.43 -22.31 33.89
N ASP A 328 -8.65 -22.57 33.39
CA ASP A 328 -8.83 -22.81 31.95
C ASP A 328 -8.55 -21.52 31.15
N VAL A 329 -7.91 -21.67 29.99
CA VAL A 329 -7.53 -20.55 29.11
C VAL A 329 -8.29 -20.65 27.80
N PHE A 330 -8.84 -19.53 27.36
CA PHE A 330 -9.49 -19.40 26.05
C PHE A 330 -8.65 -18.52 25.14
N LEU A 331 -8.30 -19.02 23.96
CA LEU A 331 -7.46 -18.34 23.00
C LEU A 331 -8.22 -18.13 21.69
N PHE A 332 -8.48 -16.85 21.39
CA PHE A 332 -9.04 -16.36 20.13
C PHE A 332 -7.89 -15.83 19.27
N ILE A 333 -7.79 -16.28 18.02
CA ILE A 333 -6.67 -15.95 17.12
C ILE A 333 -7.17 -15.64 15.72
N THR A 334 -6.46 -14.76 15.01
CA THR A 334 -6.59 -14.57 13.57
C THR A 334 -5.53 -15.38 12.82
N ASP A 335 -5.68 -15.48 11.50
CA ASP A 335 -4.78 -16.18 10.59
C ASP A 335 -3.33 -15.66 10.65
N GLY A 336 -3.12 -14.39 10.99
CA GLY A 336 -1.78 -13.82 11.14
C GLY A 336 -0.86 -14.55 12.14
N LEU A 337 -1.41 -15.28 13.12
CA LEU A 337 -0.60 -16.13 14.00
C LEU A 337 -0.34 -17.52 13.39
N GLU A 338 -1.34 -18.12 12.76
CA GLU A 338 -1.23 -19.43 12.12
C GLU A 338 -0.27 -19.40 10.91
N GLU A 339 -0.40 -18.38 10.06
CA GLU A 339 0.38 -18.14 8.85
C GLU A 339 1.77 -17.57 9.14
N SER A 340 2.11 -17.31 10.41
CA SER A 340 3.42 -16.74 10.76
C SER A 340 4.53 -17.73 10.40
N ALA A 341 5.34 -17.37 9.41
CA ALA A 341 6.40 -18.24 8.89
C ALA A 341 7.73 -18.02 9.61
N ASN A 342 8.46 -19.11 9.87
CA ASN A 342 9.85 -19.04 10.31
C ASN A 342 10.79 -18.61 9.14
N PRO A 343 12.09 -18.34 9.39
CA PRO A 343 13.03 -17.97 8.32
C PRO A 343 13.20 -19.02 7.21
N ALA A 344 12.77 -20.26 7.44
CA ALA A 344 12.76 -21.34 6.45
C ALA A 344 11.45 -21.39 5.63
N GLY A 345 10.48 -20.51 5.93
CA GLY A 345 9.19 -20.44 5.25
C GLY A 345 8.14 -21.41 5.77
N GLU A 346 8.38 -22.09 6.89
CA GLU A 346 7.38 -22.97 7.51
C GLU A 346 6.45 -22.14 8.40
N GLU A 347 5.15 -22.21 8.11
CA GLU A 347 4.08 -21.65 8.94
C GLU A 347 4.08 -22.25 10.36
N TYR A 348 3.62 -21.47 11.33
CA TYR A 348 3.57 -21.92 12.72
C TYR A 348 2.51 -23.02 12.90
N GLY A 349 1.33 -22.83 12.32
CA GLY A 349 0.25 -23.82 12.28
C GLY A 349 -0.48 -24.03 13.60
N LEU A 350 -1.76 -24.40 13.54
CA LEU A 350 -2.62 -24.64 14.70
C LEU A 350 -2.09 -25.73 15.64
N GLU A 351 -1.46 -26.79 15.12
CA GLU A 351 -0.95 -27.91 15.92
C GLU A 351 0.13 -27.47 16.91
N ARG A 352 1.05 -26.59 16.48
CA ARG A 352 2.10 -26.06 17.36
C ARG A 352 1.55 -25.08 18.39
N ILE A 353 0.48 -24.34 18.05
CA ILE A 353 -0.23 -23.47 19.01
C ILE A 353 -0.85 -24.29 20.14
N GLN A 354 -1.40 -25.46 19.84
CA GLN A 354 -2.02 -26.33 20.86
C GLN A 354 -1.02 -26.98 21.83
N GLN A 355 0.23 -27.16 21.39
CA GLN A 355 1.28 -27.77 22.21
C GLN A 355 2.01 -26.77 23.11
N PHE A 356 1.95 -25.48 22.76
CA PHE A 356 2.59 -24.38 23.46
C PHE A 356 1.73 -23.88 24.62
#